data_AF-A0A5D0UNE3-F1
#
_entry.id   AF-A0A5D0UNE3-F1
#
_cell.length_a   1.000
_cell.length_b   1.000
_cell.length_c   1.000
_cell.angle_alpha   90.00
_cell.angle_beta   90.00
_cell.angle_gamma   90.00
#
_symmetry.space_group_name_H-M   'P 1'
#
loop_
_entity.id
_entity.type
_entity.pdbx_description
1 polymer ?
#
loop_
_entity_poly.entity_id
_entity_poly.type
_entity_poly.pdbx_seq_one_letter_code
_entity_poly.pdbx_strand_id
1 'polypeptide(L)'
;MNSEPRAAPYGGRPGPAPPRWAAKPVGRLTAGELADALAFLERHRPDDDVLSRAVAGEFARRTAAAEFARRTAADRPPPPPRNP
;
A
#
# COMPACT_ATOMS: atom_id res chain seq x y z
N MET A 1 3.63 -41.63 14.72
CA MET A 1 4.57 -40.82 13.92
C MET A 1 4.15 -39.37 14.07
N ASN A 2 4.79 -38.64 14.97
CA ASN A 2 4.62 -37.18 15.11
C ASN A 2 5.79 -36.52 14.37
N SER A 3 5.49 -35.78 13.30
CA SER A 3 6.47 -35.01 12.55
C SER A 3 6.18 -33.52 12.78
N GLU A 4 6.80 -32.95 13.80
CA GLU A 4 6.81 -31.50 14.01
C GLU A 4 7.67 -30.81 12.93
N PRO A 5 7.30 -29.61 12.44
CA PRO A 5 8.12 -28.87 11.52
C PRO A 5 9.28 -28.22 12.28
N ARG A 6 10.49 -28.74 12.11
CA ARG A 6 11.69 -28.11 12.64
C ARG A 6 12.05 -26.87 11.81
N ALA A 7 11.48 -25.73 12.18
CA ALA A 7 11.98 -24.43 11.73
C ALA A 7 13.37 -24.20 12.35
N ALA A 8 14.38 -24.02 11.50
CA ALA A 8 15.74 -23.73 11.92
C ALA A 8 15.84 -22.34 12.58
N PRO A 9 16.66 -22.16 13.64
CA PRO A 9 16.87 -20.86 14.25
C PRO A 9 17.81 -20.04 13.36
N TYR A 10 17.28 -19.03 12.66
CA TYR A 10 18.10 -17.99 12.04
C TYR A 10 18.67 -17.08 13.13
N GLY A 11 19.79 -17.48 13.71
CA GLY A 11 20.68 -16.58 14.45
C GLY A 11 21.58 -15.84 13.46
N GLY A 12 21.38 -14.53 13.29
CA GLY A 12 22.29 -13.70 12.49
C GLY A 12 21.78 -12.28 12.23
N ARG A 13 22.13 -11.35 13.13
CA ARG A 13 21.78 -9.90 13.14
C ARG A 13 20.26 -9.60 13.18
N PRO A 14 19.80 -8.62 13.98
CA PRO A 14 18.55 -7.96 13.64
C PRO A 14 18.79 -7.31 12.28
N GLY A 15 18.17 -7.87 11.23
CA GLY A 15 18.03 -7.15 9.97
C GLY A 15 17.41 -5.77 10.23
N PRO A 16 17.56 -4.81 9.30
CA PRO A 16 16.90 -3.52 9.44
C PRO A 16 15.43 -3.76 9.77
N ALA A 17 14.97 -3.12 10.84
CA ALA A 17 13.61 -3.30 11.33
C ALA A 17 12.64 -3.11 10.15
N PRO A 18 11.69 -4.03 9.96
CA PRO A 18 10.77 -3.94 8.83
C PRO A 18 10.07 -2.58 8.90
N PRO A 19 9.93 -1.89 7.76
CA PRO A 19 9.32 -0.57 7.75
C PRO A 19 7.90 -0.66 8.32
N ARG A 20 7.45 0.37 9.04
CA ARG A 20 6.17 0.40 9.75
C ARG A 20 4.94 0.04 8.91
N TRP A 21 5.02 0.28 7.60
CA TRP A 21 3.97 -0.06 6.65
C TRP A 21 3.91 -1.57 6.35
N ALA A 22 5.03 -2.31 6.47
CA ALA A 22 5.10 -3.74 6.17
C ALA A 22 4.30 -4.62 7.16
N ALA A 23 3.93 -4.08 8.33
CA ALA A 23 3.04 -4.73 9.27
C ALA A 23 1.55 -4.56 8.91
N LYS A 24 1.22 -3.78 7.88
CA LYS A 24 -0.15 -3.44 7.50
C LYS A 24 -0.56 -4.23 6.24
N PRO A 25 -1.83 -4.67 6.13
CA PRO A 25 -2.32 -5.21 4.87
C PRO A 25 -2.37 -4.09 3.82
N VAL A 26 -2.10 -4.44 2.56
CA VAL A 26 -1.99 -3.49 1.44
C VAL A 26 -3.20 -2.56 1.35
N GLY A 27 -4.41 -3.09 1.55
CA GLY A 27 -5.66 -2.30 1.54
C GLY A 27 -5.79 -1.27 2.66
N ARG A 28 -4.93 -1.30 3.70
CA ARG A 28 -4.89 -0.33 4.81
C ARG A 28 -3.69 0.60 4.79
N LEU A 29 -2.82 0.49 3.77
CA LEU A 29 -1.76 1.47 3.57
C LEU A 29 -2.35 2.85 3.30
N THR A 30 -1.58 3.92 3.34
CA THR A 30 -1.95 5.25 2.79
C THR A 30 -1.32 5.43 1.40
N ALA A 31 -1.68 6.47 0.66
CA ALA A 31 -1.05 6.74 -0.65
C ALA A 31 0.48 6.95 -0.52
N GLY A 32 0.93 7.65 0.53
CA GLY A 32 2.36 7.83 0.82
C GLY A 32 3.04 6.51 1.18
N GLU A 33 2.42 5.68 2.02
CA GLU A 33 2.98 4.37 2.37
C GLU A 33 3.03 3.39 1.19
N LEU A 34 2.10 3.49 0.24
CA LEU A 34 2.15 2.71 -1.00
C LEU A 34 3.34 3.12 -1.89
N ALA A 35 3.63 4.42 -1.99
CA ALA A 35 4.80 4.92 -2.71
C ALA A 35 6.10 4.48 -2.03
N ASP A 36 6.18 4.61 -0.69
CA ASP A 36 7.33 4.14 0.09
C ASP A 36 7.52 2.62 -0.05
N ALA A 37 6.43 1.86 -0.10
CA ALA A 37 6.47 0.41 -0.31
C ALA A 37 7.03 0.04 -1.69
N LEU A 38 6.60 0.71 -2.76
CA LEU A 38 7.15 0.49 -4.11
C LEU A 38 8.64 0.78 -4.16
N ALA A 39 9.06 1.95 -3.65
CA ALA A 39 10.47 2.33 -3.64
C ALA A 39 11.33 1.36 -2.82
N PHE A 40 10.77 0.79 -1.74
CA PHE A 40 11.45 -0.23 -0.95
C PHE A 40 11.56 -1.57 -1.71
N LEU A 41 10.49 -2.02 -2.35
CA LEU A 41 10.48 -3.29 -3.10
C LEU A 41 11.46 -3.24 -4.27
N GLU A 42 11.49 -2.15 -5.03
CA GLU A 42 12.45 -1.95 -6.11
C GLU A 42 13.91 -2.03 -5.65
N ARG A 43 14.21 -1.54 -4.44
CA ARG A 43 15.59 -1.49 -3.91
C ARG A 43 16.02 -2.77 -3.20
N HIS A 44 15.07 -3.46 -2.56
CA HIS A 44 15.39 -4.52 -1.60
C HIS A 44 14.82 -5.88 -1.98
N ARG A 45 13.80 -5.94 -2.84
CA ARG A 45 13.15 -7.18 -3.28
C ARG A 45 12.66 -7.10 -4.73
N PRO A 46 13.58 -6.88 -5.70
CA PRO A 46 13.21 -6.81 -7.10
C PRO A 46 12.59 -8.11 -7.62
N ASP A 47 12.88 -9.25 -6.96
CA ASP A 47 12.34 -10.57 -7.35
C ASP A 47 10.91 -10.81 -6.84
N ASP A 48 10.38 -9.96 -5.95
CA ASP A 48 9.03 -10.11 -5.38
C ASP A 48 7.99 -9.39 -6.25
N ASP A 49 7.80 -9.92 -7.46
CA ASP A 49 6.88 -9.37 -8.47
C ASP A 49 5.42 -9.35 -8.01
N VAL A 50 5.01 -10.36 -7.24
CA VAL A 50 3.61 -10.51 -6.80
C VAL A 50 3.27 -9.40 -5.82
N LEU A 51 4.12 -9.16 -4.83
CA LEU A 51 3.92 -8.08 -3.88
C LEU A 51 4.03 -6.70 -4.56
N SER A 52 5.01 -6.53 -5.45
CA SER A 52 5.19 -5.29 -6.21
C SER A 52 3.96 -4.95 -7.07
N ARG A 53 3.39 -5.94 -7.77
CA ARG A 53 2.16 -5.76 -8.55
C ARG A 53 0.94 -5.46 -7.68
N ALA A 54 0.82 -6.11 -6.52
CA ALA A 54 -0.30 -5.87 -5.61
C ALA A 54 -0.27 -4.44 -5.05
N VAL A 55 0.90 -3.95 -4.65
CA VAL A 55 1.09 -2.58 -4.17
C VAL A 55 0.83 -1.57 -5.29
N ALA A 56 1.36 -1.80 -6.50
CA ALA A 56 1.13 -0.93 -7.65
C ALA A 56 -0.36 -0.86 -8.04
N GLY A 57 -1.06 -2.00 -8.01
CA GLY A 57 -2.50 -2.08 -8.30
C GLY A 57 -3.36 -1.30 -7.31
N GLU A 58 -3.07 -1.40 -6.01
CA GLU A 58 -3.78 -0.63 -4.99
C GLU A 58 -3.48 0.88 -5.09
N PHE A 59 -2.24 1.25 -5.40
CA PHE A 59 -1.88 2.65 -5.66
C PHE A 59 -2.64 3.24 -6.85
N ALA A 60 -2.72 2.49 -7.96
CA ALA A 60 -3.49 2.88 -9.13
C ALA A 60 -4.99 3.04 -8.82
N ARG A 61 -5.58 2.07 -8.11
CA ARG A 61 -7.00 2.11 -7.71
C ARG A 61 -7.31 3.36 -6.88
N ARG A 62 -6.48 3.69 -5.89
CA ARG A 62 -6.74 4.83 -5.01
C ARG A 62 -6.52 6.17 -5.69
N THR A 63 -5.51 6.25 -6.55
CA THR A 63 -5.30 7.42 -7.39
C THR A 63 -6.51 7.63 -8.30
N ALA A 64 -7.01 6.57 -8.95
CA ALA A 64 -8.21 6.64 -9.77
C ALA A 64 -9.46 7.06 -8.96
N ALA A 65 -9.65 6.51 -7.76
CA ALA A 65 -10.78 6.88 -6.89
C ALA A 65 -10.71 8.35 -6.44
N ALA A 66 -9.52 8.85 -6.11
CA ALA A 66 -9.31 10.25 -5.74
C ALA A 66 -9.59 11.19 -6.93
N GLU A 67 -9.09 10.85 -8.12
CA GLU A 67 -9.35 11.61 -9.34
C GLU A 67 -10.83 11.59 -9.74
N PHE A 68 -11.50 10.45 -9.59
CA PHE A 68 -12.94 10.35 -9.81
C PHE A 68 -13.70 11.30 -8.86
N ALA A 69 -13.43 11.22 -7.56
CA ALA A 69 -14.07 12.07 -6.56
C ALA A 69 -13.84 13.58 -6.83
N ARG A 70 -12.63 13.96 -7.25
CA ARG A 70 -12.30 15.34 -7.65
C ARG A 70 -13.15 15.81 -8.83
N ARG A 71 -13.28 14.97 -9.86
CA ARG A 71 -14.12 15.29 -11.04
C ARG A 71 -15.58 15.44 -10.67
N THR A 72 -16.13 14.55 -9.85
CA THR A 72 -17.51 14.64 -9.39
C THR A 72 -17.76 15.89 -8.53
N ALA A 73 -16.78 16.30 -7.72
CA ALA A 73 -16.88 17.54 -6.95
C ALA A 73 -16.84 18.79 -7.84
N ALA A 74 -16.03 18.78 -8.90
CA ALA A 74 -15.93 19.88 -9.86
C ALA A 74 -17.18 20.00 -10.77
N ASP A 75 -17.82 18.88 -11.09
CA ASP A 75 -19.05 18.84 -11.91
C ASP A 75 -20.30 19.26 -11.13
N ARG A 76 -20.23 19.30 -9.79
CA ARG A 76 -21.37 19.68 -8.95
C ARG A 76 -21.68 21.18 -9.13
N PRO A 77 -22.90 21.56 -9.59
CA PRO A 77 -23.26 22.95 -9.71
C PRO A 77 -23.26 23.64 -8.33
N PRO A 78 -22.91 24.94 -8.26
CA PRO A 78 -22.89 25.67 -7.00
C PRO A 78 -24.29 25.64 -6.35
N PRO A 79 -24.37 25.60 -5.02
CA PRO A 79 -25.66 25.61 -4.33
C PRO A 79 -26.45 26.87 -4.73
N PRO A 80 -27.79 26.78 -4.87
CA PRO A 80 -28.60 27.93 -5.23
C PRO A 80 -28.40 29.06 -4.20
N PRO A 81 -28.41 30.32 -4.62
CA PRO A 81 -28.25 31.44 -3.71
C PRO A 81 -29.36 31.37 -2.65
N ARG A 82 -28.97 31.35 -1.37
CA ARG A 82 -29.90 31.48 -0.27
C ARG A 82 -30.41 32.92 -0.27
N ASN A 83 -31.67 33.11 -0.66
CA ASN A 83 -32.34 34.40 -0.50
C ASN A 83 -32.57 34.64 1.01
N PRO A 84 -32.25 35.84 1.52
CA PRO A 84 -32.49 36.22 2.91
C PRO A 84 -33.98 36.37 3.24
#